data_AF-A0A7Y8SSQ6-F1
#
_entry.id   AF-A0A7Y8SSQ6-F1
#
_cell.length_a   1.000
_cell.length_b   1.000
_cell.length_c   1.000
_cell.angle_alpha   90.00
_cell.angle_beta   90.00
_cell.angle_gamma   90.00
#
_symmetry.space_group_name_H-M   'P 1'
#
loop_
_entity.id
_entity.type
_entity.pdbx_description
1 polymer ?
#
loop_
_entity_poly.entity_id
_entity_poly.type
_entity_poly.pdbx_seq_one_letter_code
_entity_poly.pdbx_strand_id
1 'polypeptide(L)'
;MSFIFVSHASEDKRLRVRALVETLIAEGEHVWIDRPGAGDNNFGFDQAYIDAHGIDHLNSGQSWSQSIASALNHAGAVLGCFSQALAKEKSVWEQELYFAAVSNKLVACIIDDLPFDDLAQYKAGIADFAATQAPRIDCAALRAALDWRAHTGQPAEALPSALREEWEKVRNLIADANKRRTEPRSLSAADIRRCAARLARVPVGPILTLQHIPEQVIVAMARGLGTPERAAAALTQTQSILAAAFPEGYEPRQIYIEAHELPMIGAIPSHAFWTQVFGKAGLKGRRTVVALLITPIGQWALQRGEAQVEAERLAAALEMRNALT
;
A
#
# COMPACT_ATOMS: atom_id res chain seq x y z
N MET A 1 4.50 2.66 -11.54
CA MET A 1 3.85 3.79 -10.82
C MET A 1 2.96 3.22 -9.72
N SER A 2 2.76 3.93 -8.62
CA SER A 2 1.88 3.50 -7.52
C SER A 2 0.46 4.01 -7.79
N PHE A 3 -0.56 3.13 -7.71
CA PHE A 3 -1.97 3.47 -7.90
C PHE A 3 -2.80 3.33 -6.61
N ILE A 4 -4.02 3.89 -6.60
CA ILE A 4 -5.07 3.58 -5.61
C ILE A 4 -5.91 2.43 -6.15
N PHE A 5 -5.95 1.31 -5.42
CA PHE A 5 -6.94 0.25 -5.70
C PHE A 5 -8.27 0.65 -5.05
N VAL A 6 -9.34 0.76 -5.82
CA VAL A 6 -10.67 1.11 -5.29
C VAL A 6 -11.47 -0.18 -5.05
N SER A 7 -11.66 -0.53 -3.78
CA SER A 7 -12.42 -1.72 -3.35
C SER A 7 -13.83 -1.31 -2.95
N HIS A 8 -14.85 -1.96 -3.52
CA HIS A 8 -16.26 -1.59 -3.37
C HIS A 8 -17.19 -2.78 -3.68
N ALA A 9 -18.48 -2.70 -3.33
CA ALA A 9 -19.48 -3.68 -3.80
C ALA A 9 -19.82 -3.46 -5.28
N SER A 10 -20.13 -4.53 -6.01
CA SER A 10 -20.41 -4.46 -7.45
C SER A 10 -21.64 -3.61 -7.79
N GLU A 11 -22.66 -3.62 -6.93
CA GLU A 11 -23.88 -2.80 -7.06
C GLU A 11 -23.59 -1.29 -7.05
N ASP A 12 -22.49 -0.85 -6.41
CA ASP A 12 -22.17 0.57 -6.24
C ASP A 12 -21.40 1.19 -7.40
N LYS A 13 -20.86 0.38 -8.32
CA LYS A 13 -19.91 0.82 -9.38
C LYS A 13 -20.41 2.04 -10.14
N ARG A 14 -21.56 1.93 -10.82
CA ARG A 14 -22.11 3.01 -11.66
C ARG A 14 -22.74 4.13 -10.85
N LEU A 15 -23.44 3.75 -9.78
CA LEU A 15 -24.34 4.64 -9.07
C LEU A 15 -23.60 5.58 -8.12
N ARG A 16 -22.55 5.09 -7.47
CA ARG A 16 -21.88 5.80 -6.38
C ARG A 16 -20.38 5.93 -6.65
N VAL A 17 -19.69 4.80 -6.84
CA VAL A 17 -18.22 4.76 -6.88
C VAL A 17 -17.65 5.45 -8.11
N ARG A 18 -18.37 5.44 -9.25
CA ARG A 18 -17.92 6.10 -10.49
C ARG A 18 -17.56 7.56 -10.28
N ALA A 19 -18.41 8.33 -9.60
CA ALA A 19 -18.15 9.75 -9.36
C ALA A 19 -16.88 9.93 -8.52
N LEU A 20 -16.71 9.10 -7.49
CA LEU A 20 -15.50 9.11 -6.66
C LEU A 20 -14.24 8.79 -7.49
N VAL A 21 -14.30 7.78 -8.36
CA VAL A 21 -13.18 7.40 -9.25
C VAL A 21 -12.84 8.53 -10.23
N GLU A 22 -13.83 9.15 -10.87
CA GLU A 22 -13.62 10.29 -11.77
C GLU A 22 -13.03 11.49 -11.02
N THR A 23 -13.43 11.74 -9.77
CA THR A 23 -12.82 12.76 -8.91
C THR A 23 -11.36 12.44 -8.59
N LEU A 24 -11.01 11.20 -8.25
CA LEU A 24 -9.62 10.79 -8.04
C LEU A 24 -8.76 11.04 -9.28
N ILE A 25 -9.25 10.63 -10.46
CA ILE A 25 -8.58 10.86 -11.74
C ILE A 25 -8.43 12.36 -12.03
N ALA A 26 -9.45 13.17 -11.73
CA ALA A 26 -9.42 14.62 -11.93
C ALA A 26 -8.42 15.34 -11.01
N GLU A 27 -8.04 14.73 -9.88
CA GLU A 27 -6.96 15.17 -8.99
C GLU A 27 -5.58 14.58 -9.39
N GLY A 28 -5.51 13.84 -10.49
CA GLY A 28 -4.26 13.28 -11.04
C GLY A 28 -3.85 11.95 -10.43
N GLU A 29 -4.73 11.27 -9.70
CA GLU A 29 -4.43 9.95 -9.14
C GLU A 29 -4.58 8.83 -10.18
N HIS A 30 -3.61 7.93 -10.21
CA HIS A 30 -3.71 6.67 -10.94
C HIS A 30 -4.57 5.69 -10.14
N VAL A 31 -5.55 5.08 -10.80
CA VAL A 31 -6.52 4.18 -10.15
C VAL A 31 -6.52 2.80 -10.80
N TRP A 32 -6.75 1.79 -9.95
CA TRP A 32 -7.05 0.43 -10.39
C TRP A 32 -8.47 0.08 -9.97
N ILE A 33 -9.30 -0.38 -10.91
CA ILE A 33 -10.71 -0.75 -10.66
C ILE A 33 -11.12 -2.05 -11.38
N ASP A 34 -12.04 -2.79 -10.78
CA ASP A 34 -12.62 -4.00 -11.38
C ASP A 34 -13.67 -3.65 -12.45
N ARG A 35 -13.43 -4.10 -13.70
CA ARG A 35 -14.32 -3.91 -14.87
C ARG A 35 -14.65 -2.43 -15.15
N PRO A 36 -13.70 -1.65 -15.69
CA PRO A 36 -13.93 -0.24 -15.97
C PRO A 36 -15.02 0.00 -17.05
N GLY A 37 -15.07 -0.82 -18.11
CA GLY A 37 -15.98 -0.58 -19.25
C GLY A 37 -16.81 -1.75 -19.76
N ALA A 38 -16.38 -3.00 -19.52
CA ALA A 38 -16.97 -4.20 -20.14
C ALA A 38 -17.51 -5.20 -19.11
N GLY A 39 -18.47 -6.04 -19.56
CA GLY A 39 -19.13 -7.07 -18.74
C GLY A 39 -20.27 -6.54 -17.87
N ASP A 40 -20.95 -7.43 -17.16
CA ASP A 40 -22.02 -7.04 -16.23
C ASP A 40 -21.47 -6.30 -15.01
N ASN A 41 -22.24 -5.35 -14.49
CA ASN A 41 -21.88 -4.50 -13.35
C ASN A 41 -20.48 -3.90 -13.53
N ASN A 42 -20.32 -3.05 -14.54
CA ASN A 42 -19.09 -2.30 -14.84
C ASN A 42 -19.27 -0.80 -14.54
N PHE A 43 -18.19 -0.01 -14.52
CA PHE A 43 -18.29 1.44 -14.29
C PHE A 43 -18.88 2.23 -15.46
N GLY A 44 -18.83 1.68 -16.67
CA GLY A 44 -19.33 2.31 -17.88
C GLY A 44 -18.39 3.39 -18.43
N PHE A 45 -17.09 3.26 -18.18
CA PHE A 45 -16.06 4.01 -18.89
C PHE A 45 -15.89 3.41 -20.29
N ASP A 46 -15.85 4.25 -21.32
CA ASP A 46 -15.46 3.78 -22.64
C ASP A 46 -13.94 3.56 -22.72
N GLN A 47 -13.49 2.84 -23.76
CA GLN A 47 -12.08 2.51 -23.91
C GLN A 47 -11.20 3.76 -24.08
N ALA A 48 -11.70 4.80 -24.76
CA ALA A 48 -10.95 6.02 -24.97
C ALA A 48 -10.67 6.74 -23.64
N TYR A 49 -11.64 6.76 -22.72
CA TYR A 49 -11.48 7.30 -21.38
C TYR A 49 -10.49 6.46 -20.55
N ILE A 50 -10.61 5.13 -20.60
CA ILE A 50 -9.69 4.20 -19.93
C ILE A 50 -8.24 4.45 -20.37
N ASP A 51 -8.02 4.55 -21.67
CA ASP A 51 -6.69 4.75 -22.25
C ASP A 51 -6.13 6.15 -21.95
N ALA A 52 -6.97 7.19 -22.07
CA ALA A 52 -6.58 8.58 -21.83
C ALA A 52 -6.14 8.83 -20.38
N HIS A 53 -6.73 8.12 -19.43
CA HIS A 53 -6.44 8.27 -18.00
C HIS A 53 -5.58 7.14 -17.43
N GLY A 54 -5.18 6.16 -18.24
CA GLY A 54 -4.36 5.03 -17.79
C GLY A 54 -5.00 4.26 -16.64
N ILE A 55 -6.30 3.94 -16.75
CA ILE A 55 -7.02 3.18 -15.71
C ILE A 55 -6.59 1.71 -15.77
N ASP A 56 -5.86 1.27 -14.75
CA ASP A 56 -5.44 -0.12 -14.64
C ASP A 56 -6.63 -1.02 -14.27
N HIS A 57 -6.64 -2.23 -14.83
CA HIS A 57 -7.73 -3.19 -14.62
C HIS A 57 -7.29 -4.63 -14.92
N LEU A 58 -8.23 -5.56 -14.80
CA LEU A 58 -8.04 -6.96 -15.15
C LEU A 58 -7.77 -7.15 -16.65
N ASN A 59 -6.62 -7.75 -16.96
CA ASN A 59 -6.30 -8.18 -18.32
C ASN A 59 -6.99 -9.50 -18.67
N SER A 60 -7.50 -9.60 -19.89
CA SER A 60 -8.05 -10.83 -20.46
C SER A 60 -7.05 -11.98 -20.34
N GLY A 61 -7.50 -13.14 -19.82
CA GLY A 61 -6.70 -14.36 -19.74
C GLY A 61 -6.00 -14.62 -18.39
N GLN A 62 -6.08 -13.71 -17.42
CA GLN A 62 -5.65 -13.98 -16.05
C GLN A 62 -6.83 -14.44 -15.17
N SER A 63 -6.55 -15.27 -14.17
CA SER A 63 -7.57 -15.59 -13.18
C SER A 63 -7.84 -14.35 -12.33
N TRP A 64 -9.12 -14.05 -12.11
CA TRP A 64 -9.57 -12.88 -11.37
C TRP A 64 -8.93 -12.78 -9.98
N SER A 65 -8.81 -13.90 -9.26
CA SER A 65 -8.16 -13.96 -7.95
C SER A 65 -6.67 -13.63 -7.99
N GLN A 66 -5.94 -14.07 -9.02
CA GLN A 66 -4.50 -13.76 -9.14
C GLN A 66 -4.28 -12.29 -9.45
N SER A 67 -5.11 -11.73 -10.33
CA SER A 67 -4.97 -10.33 -10.71
C SER A 67 -5.37 -9.37 -9.59
N ILE A 68 -6.42 -9.66 -8.81
CA ILE A 68 -6.75 -8.87 -7.62
C ILE A 68 -5.65 -8.97 -6.57
N ALA A 69 -5.16 -10.17 -6.27
CA ALA A 69 -4.05 -10.34 -5.34
C ALA A 69 -2.80 -9.58 -5.80
N SER A 70 -2.49 -9.63 -7.11
CA SER A 70 -1.42 -8.84 -7.71
C SER A 70 -1.67 -7.34 -7.55
N ALA A 71 -2.87 -6.86 -7.88
CA ALA A 71 -3.22 -5.46 -7.79
C ALA A 71 -3.13 -4.94 -6.36
N LEU A 72 -3.64 -5.67 -5.37
CA LEU A 72 -3.52 -5.33 -3.94
C LEU A 72 -2.05 -5.30 -3.46
N ASN A 73 -1.21 -6.23 -3.96
CA ASN A 73 0.21 -6.25 -3.64
C ASN A 73 0.95 -5.01 -4.18
N HIS A 74 0.62 -4.57 -5.40
CA HIS A 74 1.28 -3.43 -6.06
C HIS A 74 0.62 -2.08 -5.75
N ALA A 75 -0.63 -2.07 -5.30
CA ALA A 75 -1.33 -0.85 -4.90
C ALA A 75 -0.55 -0.14 -3.79
N GLY A 76 -0.37 1.17 -3.92
CA GLY A 76 0.25 1.95 -2.86
C GLY A 76 -0.71 2.26 -1.73
N ALA A 77 -2.00 2.32 -2.05
CA ALA A 77 -3.10 2.45 -1.10
C ALA A 77 -4.32 1.69 -1.65
N VAL A 78 -5.22 1.29 -0.75
CA VAL A 78 -6.50 0.66 -1.08
C VAL A 78 -7.60 1.53 -0.48
N LEU A 79 -8.45 2.11 -1.33
CA LEU A 79 -9.62 2.86 -0.90
C LEU A 79 -10.80 1.91 -0.76
N GLY A 80 -11.16 1.55 0.47
CA GLY A 80 -12.34 0.77 0.79
C GLY A 80 -13.58 1.67 0.85
N CYS A 81 -14.50 1.49 -0.09
CA CYS A 81 -15.77 2.19 -0.16
C CYS A 81 -16.86 1.36 0.54
N PHE A 82 -17.31 1.83 1.70
CA PHE A 82 -18.28 1.14 2.53
C PHE A 82 -19.71 1.55 2.20
N SER A 83 -20.58 0.55 2.01
CA SER A 83 -22.00 0.72 1.71
C SER A 83 -22.86 -0.39 2.31
N GLN A 84 -24.17 -0.23 2.33
CA GLN A 84 -25.13 -1.28 2.68
C GLN A 84 -25.09 -2.47 1.70
N ALA A 85 -24.70 -2.23 0.44
CA ALA A 85 -24.62 -3.29 -0.57
C ALA A 85 -23.54 -4.34 -0.21
N LEU A 86 -22.55 -3.97 0.62
CA LEU A 86 -21.53 -4.88 1.13
C LEU A 86 -22.08 -6.08 1.88
N ALA A 87 -23.26 -5.96 2.50
CA ALA A 87 -23.89 -7.06 3.21
C ALA A 87 -24.13 -8.28 2.31
N LYS A 88 -24.21 -8.09 0.99
CA LYS A 88 -24.47 -9.12 -0.02
C LYS A 88 -23.20 -9.76 -0.61
N GLU A 89 -22.05 -9.08 -0.58
CA GLU A 89 -20.81 -9.48 -1.28
C GLU A 89 -19.63 -9.71 -0.31
N LYS A 90 -19.93 -10.18 0.91
CA LYS A 90 -18.98 -10.22 2.03
C LYS A 90 -17.64 -10.89 1.72
N SER A 91 -17.63 -12.07 1.09
CA SER A 91 -16.43 -12.93 1.10
C SER A 91 -15.23 -12.41 0.30
N VAL A 92 -15.45 -11.72 -0.82
CA VAL A 92 -14.36 -11.20 -1.65
C VAL A 92 -13.83 -9.92 -1.04
N TRP A 93 -14.74 -8.99 -0.81
CA TRP A 93 -14.41 -7.66 -0.34
C TRP A 93 -13.77 -7.70 1.06
N GLU A 94 -14.22 -8.60 1.95
CA GLU A 94 -13.58 -8.81 3.25
C GLU A 94 -12.11 -9.25 3.09
N GLN A 95 -11.76 -10.04 2.08
CA GLN A 95 -10.38 -10.44 1.83
C GLN A 95 -9.54 -9.26 1.34
N GLU A 96 -10.07 -8.45 0.44
CA GLU A 96 -9.39 -7.24 -0.07
C GLU A 96 -9.12 -6.25 1.07
N LEU A 97 -10.15 -5.94 1.86
CA LEU A 97 -10.04 -5.02 2.99
C LEU A 97 -9.17 -5.57 4.11
N TYR A 98 -9.28 -6.86 4.42
CA TYR A 98 -8.40 -7.50 5.39
C TYR A 98 -6.94 -7.41 4.94
N PHE A 99 -6.67 -7.73 3.67
CA PHE A 99 -5.33 -7.60 3.10
C PHE A 99 -4.83 -6.15 3.20
N ALA A 100 -5.67 -5.18 2.81
CA ALA A 100 -5.35 -3.76 2.87
C ALA A 100 -5.07 -3.28 4.30
N ALA A 101 -5.89 -3.70 5.27
CA ALA A 101 -5.73 -3.34 6.68
C ALA A 101 -4.45 -3.95 7.26
N VAL A 102 -4.21 -5.24 7.04
CA VAL A 102 -2.99 -5.93 7.49
C VAL A 102 -1.73 -5.37 6.83
N SER A 103 -1.84 -4.93 5.58
CA SER A 103 -0.76 -4.28 4.83
C SER A 103 -0.66 -2.79 5.11
N ASN A 104 -1.57 -2.22 5.92
CA ASN A 104 -1.66 -0.79 6.22
C ASN A 104 -1.73 0.10 4.96
N LYS A 105 -2.42 -0.40 3.95
CA LYS A 105 -2.74 0.33 2.72
C LYS A 105 -4.15 0.91 2.76
N LEU A 106 -4.98 0.45 3.70
CA LEU A 106 -6.39 0.81 3.76
C LEU A 106 -6.58 2.30 4.10
N VAL A 107 -7.34 2.96 3.23
CA VAL A 107 -8.05 4.22 3.45
C VAL A 107 -9.53 3.89 3.29
N ALA A 108 -10.38 4.40 4.17
CA ALA A 108 -11.78 4.02 4.23
C ALA A 108 -12.68 5.23 4.00
N CYS A 109 -13.80 5.05 3.29
CA CYS A 109 -14.87 6.05 3.20
C CYS A 109 -16.24 5.36 3.16
N ILE A 110 -17.29 6.03 3.63
CA ILE A 110 -18.68 5.53 3.53
C ILE A 110 -19.33 6.23 2.35
N ILE A 111 -19.92 5.50 1.41
CA ILE A 111 -20.46 6.05 0.14
C ILE A 111 -21.99 6.04 0.07
N ASP A 112 -22.66 5.68 1.15
CA ASP A 112 -24.12 5.73 1.27
C ASP A 112 -24.56 6.05 2.71
N ASP A 113 -25.80 5.70 3.06
CA ASP A 113 -26.41 5.91 4.35
C ASP A 113 -26.06 4.86 5.41
N LEU A 114 -25.14 3.92 5.13
CA LEU A 114 -24.68 2.88 6.07
C LEU A 114 -24.39 3.48 7.46
N PRO A 115 -25.13 3.07 8.50
CA PRO A 115 -24.88 3.50 9.88
C PRO A 115 -23.48 3.08 10.32
N PHE A 116 -22.81 3.95 11.06
CA PHE A 116 -21.45 3.68 11.55
C PHE A 116 -21.42 2.47 12.49
N ASP A 117 -22.47 2.27 13.28
CA ASP A 117 -22.61 1.12 14.19
C ASP A 117 -22.70 -0.20 13.41
N ASP A 118 -23.18 -0.17 12.17
CA ASP A 118 -23.23 -1.35 11.32
C ASP A 118 -21.85 -1.70 10.75
N LEU A 119 -20.89 -0.77 10.71
CA LEU A 119 -19.49 -1.07 10.37
C LEU A 119 -18.87 -2.08 11.35
N ALA A 120 -19.25 -2.01 12.63
CA ALA A 120 -18.76 -2.93 13.65
C ALA A 120 -19.24 -4.38 13.42
N GLN A 121 -20.25 -4.59 12.59
CA GLN A 121 -20.73 -5.92 12.20
C GLN A 121 -19.83 -6.55 11.13
N TYR A 122 -19.10 -5.74 10.35
CA TYR A 122 -18.13 -6.20 9.36
C TYR A 122 -16.77 -6.48 10.03
N LYS A 123 -16.75 -7.43 10.98
CA LYS A 123 -15.49 -7.90 11.55
C LYS A 123 -14.80 -8.83 10.56
N ALA A 124 -13.99 -8.28 9.66
CA ALA A 124 -13.10 -9.06 8.82
C ALA A 124 -11.94 -9.62 9.66
N GLY A 125 -12.23 -10.63 10.50
CA GLY A 125 -11.31 -11.32 11.39
C GLY A 125 -10.76 -10.48 12.56
N ILE A 126 -9.98 -9.43 12.26
CA ILE A 126 -9.12 -8.69 13.22
C ILE A 126 -9.21 -7.16 13.05
N ALA A 127 -9.66 -6.66 11.89
CA ALA A 127 -9.76 -5.22 11.66
C ALA A 127 -11.09 -4.67 12.21
N ASP A 128 -10.99 -3.74 13.17
CA ASP A 128 -12.14 -2.96 13.63
C ASP A 128 -12.30 -1.73 12.72
N PHE A 129 -13.16 -1.84 11.71
CA PHE A 129 -13.38 -0.74 10.78
C PHE A 129 -14.12 0.42 11.43
N ALA A 130 -14.81 0.23 12.55
CA ALA A 130 -15.40 1.34 13.30
C ALA A 130 -14.31 2.27 13.90
N ALA A 131 -13.07 1.80 14.07
CA ALA A 131 -11.97 2.65 14.48
C ALA A 131 -11.42 3.56 13.36
N THR A 132 -11.81 3.35 12.10
CA THR A 132 -11.21 4.04 10.95
C THR A 132 -11.66 5.50 10.77
N GLN A 133 -12.68 5.96 11.53
CA GLN A 133 -13.27 7.30 11.39
C GLN A 133 -13.54 7.69 9.92
N ALA A 134 -13.97 6.71 9.11
CA ALA A 134 -14.15 6.88 7.68
C ALA A 134 -15.12 8.03 7.36
N PRO A 135 -14.72 9.05 6.58
CA PRO A 135 -15.62 10.13 6.21
C PRO A 135 -16.75 9.59 5.32
N ARG A 136 -17.94 10.17 5.48
CA ARG A 136 -19.05 9.93 4.57
C ARG A 136 -18.93 10.82 3.35
N ILE A 137 -18.97 10.18 2.18
CA ILE A 137 -18.87 10.78 0.86
C ILE A 137 -20.25 10.82 0.22
N ASP A 138 -20.70 12.01 -0.14
CA ASP A 138 -21.90 12.22 -0.95
C ASP A 138 -21.53 12.11 -2.45
N CYS A 139 -21.70 10.91 -2.99
CA CYS A 139 -21.38 10.64 -4.40
C CYS A 139 -22.26 11.42 -5.39
N ALA A 140 -23.47 11.85 -4.98
CA ALA A 140 -24.32 12.68 -5.83
C ALA A 140 -23.80 14.12 -5.90
N ALA A 141 -23.33 14.67 -4.77
CA ALA A 141 -22.64 15.95 -4.75
C ALA A 141 -21.32 15.91 -5.55
N LEU A 142 -20.55 14.82 -5.47
CA LEU A 142 -19.35 14.64 -6.31
C LEU A 142 -19.69 14.62 -7.81
N ARG A 143 -20.76 13.91 -8.21
CA ARG A 143 -21.24 13.93 -9.60
C ARG A 143 -21.58 15.35 -10.04
N ALA A 144 -22.34 16.10 -9.24
CA ALA A 144 -22.69 17.49 -9.54
C ALA A 144 -21.45 18.39 -9.64
N ALA A 145 -20.43 18.16 -8.82
CA ALA A 145 -19.16 18.89 -8.89
C ALA A 145 -18.41 18.62 -10.19
N LEU A 146 -18.34 17.36 -10.63
CA LEU A 146 -17.74 16.97 -11.91
C LEU A 146 -18.48 17.61 -13.09
N ASP A 147 -19.81 17.54 -13.11
CA ASP A 147 -20.64 18.12 -14.17
C ASP A 147 -20.47 19.64 -14.24
N TRP A 148 -20.41 20.31 -13.08
CA TRP A 148 -20.15 21.76 -13.00
C TRP A 148 -18.79 22.13 -13.59
N ARG A 149 -17.74 21.37 -13.27
CA ARG A 149 -16.39 21.58 -13.82
C ARG A 149 -16.35 21.35 -15.33
N ALA A 150 -17.00 20.30 -15.81
CA ALA A 150 -17.08 20.01 -17.24
C ALA A 150 -17.81 21.12 -18.02
N HIS A 151 -18.86 21.71 -17.43
CA HIS A 151 -19.61 22.79 -18.06
C HIS A 151 -18.89 24.14 -18.04
N THR A 152 -18.22 24.47 -16.93
CA THR A 152 -17.62 25.80 -16.73
C THR A 152 -16.14 25.89 -17.12
N GLY A 153 -15.45 24.75 -17.21
CA GLY A 153 -13.99 24.69 -17.38
C GLY A 153 -13.20 25.23 -16.19
N GLN A 154 -13.86 25.57 -15.08
CA GLN A 154 -13.24 26.14 -13.90
C GLN A 154 -12.57 25.06 -13.02
N PRO A 155 -11.53 25.41 -12.25
CA PRO A 155 -10.85 24.47 -11.36
C PRO A 155 -11.68 24.16 -10.12
N ALA A 156 -11.30 23.13 -9.36
CA ALA A 156 -12.07 22.65 -8.19
C ALA A 156 -12.19 23.72 -7.08
N GLU A 157 -11.23 24.63 -6.97
CA GLU A 157 -11.22 25.73 -6.01
C GLU A 157 -12.37 26.72 -6.27
N ALA A 158 -12.89 26.78 -7.49
CA ALA A 158 -14.01 27.63 -7.87
C ALA A 158 -15.39 26.98 -7.65
N LEU A 159 -15.44 25.72 -7.20
CA LEU A 159 -16.71 25.03 -6.91
C LEU A 159 -17.56 25.81 -5.90
N PRO A 160 -18.91 25.79 -6.04
CA PRO A 160 -19.81 26.22 -4.97
C PRO A 160 -19.46 25.55 -3.63
N SER A 161 -19.68 26.25 -2.51
CA SER A 161 -19.19 25.82 -1.19
C SER A 161 -19.55 24.38 -0.84
N ALA A 162 -20.82 23.97 -1.02
CA ALA A 162 -21.27 22.62 -0.73
C ALA A 162 -20.56 21.54 -1.58
N LEU A 163 -20.34 21.82 -2.87
CA LEU A 163 -19.64 20.89 -3.77
C LEU A 163 -18.13 20.83 -3.47
N ARG A 164 -17.57 21.97 -3.07
CA ARG A 164 -16.17 22.09 -2.66
C ARG A 164 -15.89 21.31 -1.38
N GLU A 165 -16.76 21.40 -0.38
CA GLU A 165 -16.63 20.64 0.86
C GLU A 165 -16.55 19.14 0.59
N GLU A 166 -17.39 18.63 -0.31
CA GLU A 166 -17.37 17.23 -0.69
C GLU A 166 -16.09 16.84 -1.45
N TRP A 167 -15.64 17.72 -2.35
CA TRP A 167 -14.38 17.55 -3.07
C TRP A 167 -13.16 17.50 -2.13
N GLU A 168 -13.14 18.36 -1.10
CA GLU A 168 -12.08 18.40 -0.09
C GLU A 168 -12.02 17.11 0.75
N LYS A 169 -13.15 16.43 0.98
CA LYS A 169 -13.11 15.09 1.60
C LYS A 169 -12.32 14.10 0.74
N VAL A 170 -12.47 14.15 -0.58
CA VAL A 170 -11.70 13.30 -1.50
C VAL A 170 -10.22 13.66 -1.47
N ARG A 171 -9.88 14.96 -1.43
CA ARG A 171 -8.47 15.40 -1.24
C ARG A 171 -7.87 14.90 0.06
N ASN A 172 -8.63 14.88 1.15
CA ASN A 172 -8.19 14.31 2.41
C ASN A 172 -7.97 12.79 2.31
N LEU A 173 -8.85 12.05 1.61
CA LEU A 173 -8.63 10.62 1.33
C LEU A 173 -7.36 10.38 0.50
N ILE A 174 -7.08 11.24 -0.48
CA ILE A 174 -5.84 11.19 -1.27
C ILE A 174 -4.62 11.48 -0.39
N ALA A 175 -4.70 12.47 0.50
CA ALA A 175 -3.62 12.78 1.43
C ALA A 175 -3.33 11.60 2.37
N ASP A 176 -4.38 10.95 2.90
CA ASP A 176 -4.25 9.74 3.71
C ASP A 176 -3.64 8.58 2.91
N ALA A 177 -4.10 8.36 1.66
CA ALA A 177 -3.52 7.36 0.77
C ALA A 177 -2.04 7.62 0.51
N ASN A 178 -1.67 8.87 0.27
CA ASN A 178 -0.29 9.30 0.09
C ASN A 178 0.56 9.11 1.34
N LYS A 179 0.01 9.34 2.54
CA LYS A 179 0.67 8.98 3.79
C LYS A 179 0.92 7.47 3.88
N ARG A 180 -0.07 6.62 3.57
CA ARG A 180 0.12 5.14 3.56
C ARG A 180 1.17 4.69 2.54
N ARG A 181 1.25 5.33 1.38
CA ARG A 181 2.26 5.07 0.34
C ARG A 181 3.67 5.45 0.77
N THR A 182 3.80 6.56 1.49
CA THR A 182 5.10 7.21 1.73
C THR A 182 5.71 6.91 3.09
N GLU A 183 4.91 6.48 4.06
CA GLU A 183 5.38 6.22 5.41
C GLU A 183 5.31 4.73 5.76
N PRO A 184 6.42 4.11 6.19
CA PRO A 184 6.34 2.79 6.76
C PRO A 184 5.57 2.83 8.07
N ARG A 185 4.70 1.86 8.26
CA ARG A 185 3.91 1.79 9.48
C ARG A 185 4.67 1.25 10.68
N SER A 186 4.18 1.63 11.86
CA SER A 186 4.66 1.08 13.13
C SER A 186 4.23 -0.39 13.28
N LEU A 187 5.01 -1.11 14.10
CA LEU A 187 4.78 -2.51 14.42
C LEU A 187 3.75 -2.63 15.55
N SER A 188 2.61 -3.28 15.29
CA SER A 188 1.59 -3.53 16.33
C SER A 188 1.91 -4.81 17.11
N ALA A 189 1.27 -4.98 18.28
CA ALA A 189 1.36 -6.21 19.06
C ALA A 189 0.88 -7.45 18.29
N ALA A 190 -0.11 -7.30 17.40
CA ALA A 190 -0.59 -8.38 16.56
C ALA A 190 0.46 -8.78 15.50
N ASP A 191 1.17 -7.82 14.93
CA ASP A 191 2.26 -8.10 13.99
C ASP A 191 3.42 -8.79 14.68
N ILE A 192 3.79 -8.35 15.89
CA ILE A 192 4.84 -9.01 16.68
C ILE A 192 4.51 -10.49 16.82
N ARG A 193 3.29 -10.83 17.28
CA ARG A 193 2.86 -12.23 17.42
C ARG A 193 2.90 -13.00 16.10
N ARG A 194 2.37 -12.42 15.02
CA ARG A 194 2.32 -13.06 13.70
C ARG A 194 3.73 -13.30 13.13
N CYS A 195 4.57 -12.27 13.15
CA CYS A 195 5.94 -12.35 12.63
C CYS A 195 6.80 -13.28 13.50
N ALA A 196 6.65 -13.24 14.83
CA ALA A 196 7.34 -14.15 15.73
C ALA A 196 6.97 -15.62 15.45
N ALA A 197 5.68 -15.94 15.28
CA ALA A 197 5.24 -17.28 14.94
C ALA A 197 5.79 -17.78 13.59
N ARG A 198 5.90 -16.89 12.59
CA ARG A 198 6.55 -17.22 11.29
C ARG A 198 8.04 -17.45 11.47
N LEU A 199 8.69 -16.60 12.26
CA LEU A 199 10.14 -16.63 12.46
C LEU A 199 10.61 -17.84 13.26
N ALA A 200 9.80 -18.31 14.22
CA ALA A 200 10.07 -19.53 14.99
C ALA A 200 10.22 -20.78 14.10
N ARG A 201 9.60 -20.79 12.91
CA ARG A 201 9.70 -21.87 11.92
C ARG A 201 10.98 -21.82 11.07
N VAL A 202 11.73 -20.72 11.13
CA VAL A 202 12.99 -20.59 10.40
C VAL A 202 14.06 -21.37 11.16
N PRO A 203 14.74 -22.35 10.56
CA PRO A 203 15.76 -23.13 11.27
C PRO A 203 16.93 -22.24 11.69
N VAL A 204 17.58 -22.60 12.80
CA VAL A 204 18.90 -22.07 13.12
C VAL A 204 19.85 -22.61 12.05
N GLY A 205 20.52 -21.72 11.34
CA GLY A 205 21.41 -22.05 10.23
C GLY A 205 22.75 -21.34 10.38
N PRO A 206 23.69 -21.59 9.45
CA PRO A 206 24.98 -20.94 9.47
C PRO A 206 24.84 -19.41 9.37
N ILE A 207 25.89 -18.72 9.81
CA ILE A 207 26.09 -17.28 9.62
C ILE A 207 25.98 -16.98 8.12
N LEU A 208 25.16 -15.99 7.76
CA LEU A 208 25.02 -15.56 6.36
C LEU A 208 26.06 -14.48 6.08
N THR A 209 26.98 -14.68 5.15
CA THR A 209 27.76 -13.54 4.64
C THR A 209 26.94 -12.72 3.63
N LEU A 210 27.36 -11.49 3.34
CA LEU A 210 26.68 -10.57 2.41
C LEU A 210 26.37 -11.22 1.05
N GLN A 211 27.28 -12.06 0.53
CA GLN A 211 27.13 -12.73 -0.76
C GLN A 211 25.92 -13.70 -0.84
N HIS A 212 25.35 -14.07 0.31
CA HIS A 212 24.15 -14.92 0.38
C HIS A 212 22.84 -14.12 0.29
N ILE A 213 22.92 -12.79 0.32
CA ILE A 213 21.75 -11.91 0.24
C ILE A 213 21.73 -11.36 -1.19
N PRO A 214 20.65 -11.60 -1.96
CA PRO A 214 20.56 -11.08 -3.32
C PRO A 214 20.75 -9.57 -3.35
N GLU A 215 21.58 -9.08 -4.26
CA GLU A 215 21.86 -7.64 -4.40
C GLU A 215 20.58 -6.82 -4.57
N GLN A 216 19.58 -7.37 -5.27
CA GLN A 216 18.29 -6.73 -5.49
C GLN A 216 17.56 -6.43 -4.17
N VAL A 217 17.68 -7.32 -3.17
CA VAL A 217 17.10 -7.12 -1.83
C VAL A 217 17.81 -5.98 -1.11
N ILE A 218 19.14 -5.92 -1.20
CA ILE A 218 19.95 -4.86 -0.58
C ILE A 218 19.61 -3.51 -1.19
N VAL A 219 19.57 -3.43 -2.52
CA VAL A 219 19.23 -2.22 -3.28
C VAL A 219 17.79 -1.78 -3.00
N ALA A 220 16.84 -2.71 -2.99
CA ALA A 220 15.44 -2.41 -2.71
C ALA A 220 15.27 -1.84 -1.30
N MET A 221 15.87 -2.47 -0.28
CA MET A 221 15.86 -1.97 1.09
C MET A 221 16.51 -0.59 1.21
N ALA A 222 17.63 -0.37 0.51
CA ALA A 222 18.32 0.92 0.53
C ALA A 222 17.50 2.06 -0.05
N ARG A 223 16.83 1.82 -1.18
CA ARG A 223 15.96 2.79 -1.84
C ARG A 223 14.68 3.02 -1.06
N GLY A 224 14.06 1.93 -0.59
CA GLY A 224 12.82 1.97 0.17
C GLY A 224 12.98 2.75 1.47
N LEU A 225 13.96 2.39 2.31
CA LEU A 225 14.14 3.03 3.60
C LEU A 225 14.66 4.45 3.43
N GLY A 226 15.66 4.67 2.57
CA GLY A 226 16.05 5.99 2.05
C GLY A 226 16.56 7.03 3.07
N THR A 227 16.23 6.89 4.35
CA THR A 227 16.57 7.83 5.43
C THR A 227 17.06 7.10 6.68
N PRO A 228 17.90 7.77 7.50
CA PRO A 228 18.31 7.29 8.81
C PRO A 228 17.21 6.80 9.74
N GLU A 229 16.17 7.59 9.87
CA GLU A 229 15.11 7.41 10.86
C GLU A 229 14.33 6.14 10.54
N ARG A 230 14.11 5.88 9.24
CA ARG A 230 13.45 4.67 8.75
C ARG A 230 14.33 3.45 8.92
N ALA A 231 15.64 3.57 8.72
CA ALA A 231 16.57 2.47 8.99
C ALA A 231 16.58 2.08 10.48
N ALA A 232 16.66 3.07 11.37
CA ALA A 232 16.60 2.85 12.82
C ALA A 232 15.27 2.21 13.24
N ALA A 233 14.14 2.73 12.73
CA ALA A 233 12.83 2.13 12.98
C ALA A 233 12.75 0.67 12.52
N ALA A 234 13.34 0.33 11.36
CA ALA A 234 13.40 -1.06 10.88
C ALA A 234 14.15 -1.99 11.82
N LEU A 235 15.29 -1.54 12.34
CA LEU A 235 16.08 -2.30 13.30
C LEU A 235 15.33 -2.50 14.62
N THR A 236 14.67 -1.46 15.14
CA THR A 236 13.84 -1.55 16.35
C THR A 236 12.69 -2.55 16.20
N GLN A 237 11.99 -2.52 15.04
CA GLN A 237 10.92 -3.48 14.76
C GLN A 237 11.46 -4.92 14.67
N THR A 238 12.63 -5.08 14.04
CA THR A 238 13.32 -6.37 13.88
C THR A 238 13.64 -6.98 15.25
N GLN A 239 14.25 -6.19 16.14
CA GLN A 239 14.58 -6.60 17.50
C GLN A 239 13.34 -7.00 18.30
N SER A 240 12.24 -6.25 18.17
CA SER A 240 10.98 -6.55 18.86
C SER A 240 10.39 -7.90 18.44
N ILE A 241 10.43 -8.24 17.15
CA ILE A 241 9.96 -9.53 16.63
C ILE A 241 10.83 -10.67 17.14
N LEU A 242 12.15 -10.48 17.17
CA LEU A 242 13.10 -11.50 17.59
C LEU A 242 13.00 -11.81 19.08
N ALA A 243 12.89 -10.78 19.92
CA ALA A 243 12.66 -10.92 21.35
C ALA A 243 11.36 -11.71 21.64
N ALA A 244 10.30 -11.46 20.87
CA ALA A 244 9.05 -12.19 21.01
C ALA A 244 9.10 -13.64 20.48
N ALA A 245 9.93 -13.92 19.47
CA ALA A 245 10.03 -15.25 18.86
C ALA A 245 10.86 -16.24 19.68
N PHE A 246 11.84 -15.75 20.44
CA PHE A 246 12.82 -16.58 21.14
C PHE A 246 13.04 -16.09 22.59
N PRO A 247 12.01 -16.11 23.46
CA PRO A 247 12.11 -15.55 24.80
C PRO A 247 13.15 -16.27 25.69
N GLU A 248 13.35 -17.57 25.48
CA GLU A 248 14.35 -18.39 26.17
C GLU A 248 15.61 -18.46 25.30
N GLY A 249 16.71 -17.85 25.76
CA GLY A 249 17.99 -17.83 25.04
C GLY A 249 18.25 -16.61 24.16
N TYR A 250 17.36 -15.61 24.16
CA TYR A 250 17.68 -14.29 23.62
C TYR A 250 18.68 -13.57 24.53
N GLU A 251 19.97 -13.81 24.30
CA GLU A 251 20.97 -12.86 24.75
C GLU A 251 20.98 -11.67 23.79
N PRO A 252 20.91 -10.42 24.29
CA PRO A 252 20.98 -9.21 23.46
C PRO A 252 22.13 -9.24 22.42
N ARG A 253 23.22 -9.95 22.73
CA ARG A 253 24.40 -10.11 21.86
C ARG A 253 24.11 -10.83 20.54
N GLN A 254 23.07 -11.66 20.47
CA GLN A 254 22.75 -12.42 19.26
C GLN A 254 22.17 -11.54 18.15
N ILE A 255 21.63 -10.35 18.44
CA ILE A 255 21.05 -9.44 17.42
C ILE A 255 21.14 -7.98 17.84
N TYR A 256 22.36 -7.53 18.10
CA TYR A 256 22.64 -6.10 18.15
C TYR A 256 23.52 -5.77 16.95
N ILE A 257 22.96 -5.18 15.89
CA ILE A 257 23.79 -4.20 15.22
C ILE A 257 23.67 -2.99 16.13
N GLU A 258 24.67 -2.77 16.97
CA GLU A 258 24.65 -1.61 17.87
C GLU A 258 24.64 -0.36 17.00
N ALA A 259 23.83 0.64 17.37
CA ALA A 259 23.69 1.84 16.53
C ALA A 259 25.04 2.50 16.22
N HIS A 260 26.03 2.31 17.08
CA HIS A 260 27.41 2.78 16.89
C HIS A 260 28.29 1.85 16.02
N GLU A 261 27.89 0.59 15.80
CA GLU A 261 28.53 -0.32 14.84
C GLU A 261 28.09 -0.04 13.40
N LEU A 262 27.03 0.76 13.25
CA LEU A 262 26.61 1.29 11.96
C LEU A 262 27.36 2.57 11.67
N PRO A 263 27.75 2.78 10.39
CA PRO A 263 28.28 4.06 9.97
C PRO A 263 27.24 5.15 10.26
N MET A 264 27.71 6.33 10.67
CA MET A 264 26.83 7.49 10.86
C MET A 264 25.99 7.67 9.62
N ILE A 265 24.68 7.81 9.83
CA ILE A 265 23.77 7.81 8.71
C ILE A 265 23.92 9.14 7.97
N GLY A 266 24.06 9.08 6.64
CA GLY A 266 24.42 10.21 5.78
C GLY A 266 25.92 10.37 5.52
N ALA A 267 26.79 9.65 6.24
CA ALA A 267 28.23 9.66 5.97
C ALA A 267 28.64 8.80 4.77
N ILE A 268 27.76 7.89 4.32
CA ILE A 268 27.96 7.03 3.16
C ILE A 268 26.66 6.91 2.34
N PRO A 269 26.73 6.56 1.05
CA PRO A 269 25.55 6.30 0.23
C PRO A 269 24.62 5.24 0.85
N SER A 270 23.30 5.38 0.69
CA SER A 270 22.31 4.48 1.31
C SER A 270 22.53 3.01 0.97
N HIS A 271 22.95 2.67 -0.25
CA HIS A 271 23.27 1.28 -0.62
C HIS A 271 24.46 0.74 0.20
N ALA A 272 25.50 1.55 0.42
CA ALA A 272 26.67 1.15 1.21
C ALA A 272 26.30 0.98 2.70
N PHE A 273 25.40 1.82 3.22
CA PHE A 273 24.83 1.65 4.55
C PHE A 273 24.12 0.31 4.69
N TRP A 274 23.20 -0.03 3.78
CA TRP A 274 22.47 -1.30 3.86
C TRP A 274 23.34 -2.51 3.60
N THR A 275 24.33 -2.40 2.73
CA THR A 275 25.38 -3.41 2.61
C THR A 275 26.09 -3.67 3.94
N GLN A 276 26.41 -2.62 4.71
CA GLN A 276 27.01 -2.79 6.04
C GLN A 276 26.02 -3.34 7.07
N VAL A 277 24.77 -2.87 7.07
CA VAL A 277 23.70 -3.43 7.91
C VAL A 277 23.54 -4.92 7.65
N PHE A 278 23.43 -5.34 6.39
CA PHE A 278 23.28 -6.74 6.00
C PHE A 278 24.56 -7.55 6.25
N GLY A 279 25.75 -6.96 6.09
CA GLY A 279 27.01 -7.59 6.47
C GLY A 279 27.08 -7.88 7.97
N LYS A 280 26.69 -6.90 8.81
CA LYS A 280 26.66 -7.03 10.27
C LYS A 280 25.53 -7.94 10.76
N ALA A 281 24.33 -7.85 10.18
CA ALA A 281 23.24 -8.80 10.40
C ALA A 281 23.64 -10.21 9.96
N GLY A 282 24.42 -10.28 8.89
CA GLY A 282 24.97 -11.50 8.32
C GLY A 282 25.82 -12.27 9.31
N LEU A 283 26.68 -11.55 10.08
CA LEU A 283 27.43 -12.09 11.22
C LEU A 283 26.54 -12.72 12.32
N LYS A 284 25.22 -12.50 12.28
CA LYS A 284 24.23 -12.88 13.31
C LYS A 284 23.15 -13.87 12.85
N GLY A 285 23.25 -14.42 11.62
CA GLY A 285 22.48 -15.60 11.17
C GLY A 285 21.16 -15.36 10.43
N ARG A 286 20.63 -16.42 9.78
CA ARG A 286 19.47 -16.39 8.87
C ARG A 286 18.20 -15.76 9.46
N ARG A 287 17.94 -15.98 10.75
CA ARG A 287 16.74 -15.47 11.44
C ARG A 287 16.73 -13.94 11.51
N THR A 288 17.88 -13.29 11.68
CA THR A 288 17.99 -11.83 11.73
C THR A 288 17.62 -11.18 10.40
N VAL A 289 18.17 -11.71 9.31
CA VAL A 289 17.85 -11.24 7.95
C VAL A 289 16.36 -11.45 7.67
N VAL A 290 15.81 -12.63 7.98
CA VAL A 290 14.37 -12.88 7.79
C VAL A 290 13.53 -11.93 8.65
N ALA A 291 13.89 -11.73 9.92
CA ALA A 291 13.17 -10.82 10.82
C ALA A 291 13.10 -9.41 10.23
N LEU A 292 14.21 -8.89 9.73
CA LEU A 292 14.26 -7.59 9.05
C LEU A 292 13.30 -7.53 7.85
N LEU A 293 13.33 -8.55 7.00
CA LEU A 293 12.52 -8.60 5.77
C LEU A 293 11.01 -8.81 6.03
N ILE A 294 10.63 -9.42 7.15
CA ILE A 294 9.22 -9.66 7.51
C ILE A 294 8.62 -8.56 8.40
N THR A 295 9.40 -7.56 8.81
CA THR A 295 8.86 -6.39 9.51
C THR A 295 7.97 -5.57 8.57
N PRO A 296 6.92 -4.89 9.06
CA PRO A 296 6.11 -4.00 8.23
C PRO A 296 6.92 -2.99 7.42
N ILE A 297 7.92 -2.37 8.06
CA ILE A 297 8.82 -1.41 7.42
C ILE A 297 9.79 -2.06 6.41
N GLY A 298 10.26 -3.28 6.68
CA GLY A 298 11.06 -4.05 5.72
C GLY A 298 10.26 -4.47 4.50
N GLN A 299 9.03 -4.94 4.69
CA GLN A 299 8.12 -5.28 3.58
C GLN A 299 7.78 -4.04 2.74
N TRP A 300 7.47 -2.92 3.39
CA TRP A 300 7.25 -1.63 2.71
C TRP A 300 8.47 -1.21 1.90
N ALA A 301 9.67 -1.33 2.48
CA ALA A 301 10.91 -0.96 1.82
C ALA A 301 11.21 -1.81 0.58
N LEU A 302 10.98 -3.13 0.66
CA LEU A 302 11.13 -4.02 -0.50
C LEU A 302 10.17 -3.63 -1.62
N GLN A 303 8.89 -3.48 -1.31
CA GLN A 303 7.87 -3.09 -2.29
C GLN A 303 8.21 -1.76 -2.97
N ARG A 304 8.58 -0.75 -2.16
CA ARG A 304 8.94 0.57 -2.68
C ARG A 304 10.22 0.55 -3.50
N GLY A 305 11.22 -0.19 -3.05
CA GLY A 305 12.50 -0.34 -3.72
C GLY A 305 12.39 -1.06 -5.06
N GLU A 306 11.61 -2.14 -5.13
CA GLU A 306 11.33 -2.88 -6.37
C GLU A 306 10.62 -1.99 -7.40
N ALA A 307 9.58 -1.25 -6.99
CA ALA A 307 8.87 -0.32 -7.85
C ALA A 307 9.80 0.77 -8.42
N GLN A 308 10.77 1.25 -7.64
CA GLN A 308 11.75 2.23 -8.09
C GLN A 308 12.77 1.63 -9.08
N VAL A 309 13.26 0.41 -8.83
CA VAL A 309 14.15 -0.31 -9.76
C VAL A 309 13.47 -0.51 -11.11
N GLU A 310 12.20 -0.89 -11.11
CA GLU A 310 11.43 -1.08 -12.35
C GLU A 310 11.21 0.24 -13.11
N ALA A 311 10.88 1.33 -12.41
CA ALA A 311 10.72 2.64 -13.01
C ALA A 311 12.02 3.15 -13.68
N GLU A 312 13.17 2.97 -13.02
CA GLU A 312 14.47 3.34 -13.59
C GLU A 312 14.83 2.50 -14.82
N ARG A 313 14.52 1.19 -14.82
CA ARG A 313 14.71 0.34 -15.99
C ARG A 313 13.86 0.78 -17.17
N LEU A 314 12.60 1.16 -16.92
CA LEU A 314 11.71 1.66 -17.96
C LEU A 314 12.20 3.01 -18.52
N ALA A 315 12.63 3.93 -17.65
CA ALA A 315 13.20 5.21 -18.07
C ALA A 315 14.45 5.03 -18.94
N ALA A 316 15.38 4.17 -18.53
CA ALA A 316 16.58 3.86 -19.31
C ALA A 316 16.25 3.22 -20.68
N ALA A 317 15.24 2.35 -20.72
CA ALA A 317 14.78 1.75 -21.98
C ALA A 317 14.15 2.79 -22.93
N LEU A 318 13.40 3.76 -22.38
CA LEU A 318 12.82 4.85 -23.15
C LEU A 318 13.88 5.83 -23.68
N GLU A 319 14.88 6.19 -22.86
CA GLU A 319 16.03 6.99 -23.28
C GLU A 319 16.81 6.30 -24.40
N MET A 320 17.10 5.01 -24.25
CA MET A 320 17.78 4.22 -25.26
C MET A 320 16.97 4.12 -26.56
N ARG A 321 15.63 4.00 -26.47
CA ARG A 321 14.75 4.03 -27.65
C ARG A 321 14.80 5.38 -28.36
N ASN A 322 14.71 6.47 -27.62
CA ASN A 322 14.73 7.82 -28.19
C ASN A 322 16.10 8.20 -28.79
N ALA A 323 17.18 7.61 -28.30
CA ALA A 323 18.52 7.78 -28.88
C ALA A 323 18.71 7.03 -30.21
N LEU A 324 17.84 6.06 -30.51
CA LEU A 324 17.89 5.22 -31.72
C LEU A 324 16.93 5.70 -32.82
N THR A 325 16.13 6.74 -32.56
CA THR A 325 15.15 7.35 -33.48
C THR A 325 15.57 8.77 -33.83
#